data_AF-A0A8G2HZE7-F1
#
_entry.id   AF-A0A8G2HZE7-F1
#
_cell.length_a   1.000
_cell.length_b   1.000
_cell.length_c   1.000
_cell.angle_alpha   90.00
_cell.angle_beta   90.00
_cell.angle_gamma   90.00
#
_symmetry.space_group_name_H-M   'P 1'
#
loop_
_entity.id
_entity.type
_entity.pdbx_description
1 polymer ?
#
loop_
_entity_poly.entity_id
_entity_poly.type
_entity_poly.pdbx_seq_one_letter_code
_entity_poly.pdbx_strand_id
1 'polypeptide(L)' 'MTKDILILAVETSCDETSVSVIKNGRDILSNTVFKSD' A
#
# COMPACT_ATOMS: atom_id res chain seq x y z
N MET A 1 6.91 5.61 24.39
CA MET A 1 5.99 5.73 23.24
C MET A 1 6.40 4.71 22.20
N THR A 2 5.49 3.88 21.73
CA THR A 2 5.72 2.98 20.60
C THR A 2 5.78 3.82 19.32
N LYS A 3 6.82 3.66 18.52
CA LYS A 3 6.90 4.31 17.20
C LYS A 3 6.07 3.52 16.20
N ASP A 4 5.29 4.24 15.41
CA ASP A 4 4.57 3.65 14.29
C ASP A 4 5.53 3.32 13.15
N ILE A 5 5.31 2.18 12.52
CA ILE A 5 6.01 1.77 11.30
C ILE A 5 5.07 2.06 10.13
N LEU A 6 5.54 2.87 9.19
CA LEU A 6 4.87 3.09 7.91
C LEU A 6 5.53 2.22 6.86
N ILE A 7 4.71 1.45 6.14
CA ILE A 7 5.12 0.54 5.09
C ILE A 7 4.58 1.10 3.77
N LEU A 8 5.47 1.30 2.80
CA LEU A 8 5.10 1.56 1.41
C LEU A 8 5.07 0.22 0.68
N ALA A 9 3.88 -0.23 0.28
CA ALA A 9 3.70 -1.44 -0.52
C ALA A 9 3.46 -1.05 -1.98
N VAL A 10 4.13 -1.77 -2.89
CA VAL A 10 4.01 -1.64 -4.35
C VAL A 10 3.75 -3.02 -4.90
N GLU A 11 2.72 -3.16 -5.72
CA GLU A 11 2.36 -4.43 -6.35
C GLU A 11 2.08 -4.25 -7.84
N THR A 12 2.76 -5.05 -8.67
CA THR A 12 2.80 -4.90 -10.14
C THR A 12 2.82 -6.25 -10.87
N SER A 13 2.47 -7.37 -10.22
CA SER A 13 2.61 -8.71 -10.85
C SER A 13 1.51 -9.07 -11.85
N CYS A 14 0.36 -8.40 -11.79
CA CYS A 14 -0.82 -8.66 -12.63
C CYS A 14 -1.11 -7.48 -13.57
N ASP A 15 -2.32 -7.43 -14.13
CA ASP A 15 -2.79 -6.35 -15.03
C ASP A 15 -3.05 -5.02 -14.31
N GLU A 16 -2.95 -5.02 -12.98
CA GLU A 16 -3.18 -3.87 -12.13
C GLU A 16 -1.89 -3.47 -11.42
N THR A 17 -1.65 -2.16 -11.35
CA THR A 17 -0.58 -1.57 -10.54
C THR A 17 -1.19 -0.95 -9.30
N SER A 18 -0.65 -1.25 -8.12
CA SER A 18 -1.15 -0.64 -6.88
C SER A 18 -0.03 -0.15 -5.97
N VAL A 19 -0.35 0.91 -5.22
CA VAL A 19 0.53 1.52 -4.22
C VAL A 19 -0.29 1.82 -2.96
N SER A 20 0.22 1.40 -1.80
CA SER A 20 -0.46 1.62 -0.51
C SER A 20 0.50 2.01 0.61
N VAL A 21 -0.01 2.81 1.55
CA VAL A 21 0.68 3.18 2.79
C VAL A 21 -0.03 2.48 3.95
N ILE A 22 0.70 1.64 4.66
CA ILE A 22 0.17 0.77 5.73
C ILE A 22 0.87 1.11 7.04
N LYS A 23 0.10 1.32 8.10
CA LYS A 23 0.61 1.54 9.45
C LYS A 23 0.61 0.22 10.23
N ASN A 24 1.77 -0.12 10.80
CA ASN A 24 1.99 -1.28 11.67
C ASN A 24 1.53 -2.62 11.05
N GLY A 25 1.52 -2.71 9.73
CA GLY A 25 1.07 -3.89 8.97
C GLY A 25 -0.43 -4.23 9.10
N ARG A 26 -1.25 -3.35 9.67
CA ARG A 26 -2.68 -3.60 9.92
C ARG A 26 -3.59 -2.53 9.34
N ASP A 27 -3.22 -1.26 9.50
CA ASP A 27 -4.10 -0.15 9.14
C ASP A 27 -3.70 0.40 7.77
N ILE A 28 -4.59 0.32 6.79
CA ILE A 28 -4.37 0.94 5.48
C ILE A 28 -4.71 2.43 5.61
N LEU A 29 -3.70 3.28 5.41
CA LEU A 29 -3.86 4.73 5.48
C LEU A 29 -4.16 5.34 4.10
N SER A 30 -3.62 4.74 3.04
CA SER A 30 -3.88 5.12 1.65
C SER A 30 -3.72 3.91 0.76
N ASN A 31 -4.54 3.83 -0.28
CA ASN A 31 -4.45 2.81 -1.31
C ASN A 31 -4.89 3.40 -2.65
N THR A 32 -4.08 3.21 -3.69
CA THR A 32 -4.43 3.57 -5.07
C THR A 32 -4.18 2.36 -5.94
N VAL A 33 -5.18 2.03 -6.75
CA VAL A 33 -5.12 0.95 -7.75
C VAL A 33 -5.32 1.58 -9.11
N PHE A 34 -4.40 1.30 -10.02
CA PHE A 34 -4.45 1.72 -11.41
C PHE A 34 -4.58 0.50 -12.31
N LYS A 35 -5.48 0.59 -13.28
CA LYS A 35 -5.69 -0.40 -14.33
C LYS A 35 -5.56 0.30 -15.68
N SER A 36 -4.92 -0.36 -16.63
CA SER A 36 -4.66 0.21 -17.96
C SER A 36 -5.84 0.13 -18.93
N ASP A 37 -6.91 -0.56 -18.55
CA ASP A 37 -8.12 -0.77 -19.35
C ASP A 37 -9.33 0.00 -18.79
#